data_AF-A0A182JXM2-F1
#
_entry.id   AF-A0A182JXM2-F1
#
_cell.length_a   1.000
_cell.length_b   1.000
_cell.length_c   1.000
_cell.angle_alpha   90.00
_cell.angle_beta   90.00
_cell.angle_gamma   90.00
#
_symmetry.space_group_name_H-M   'P 1'
#
loop_
_entity.id
_entity.type
_entity.pdbx_description
1 polymer ?
#
loop_
_entity_poly.entity_id
_entity_poly.type
_entity_poly.pdbx_seq_one_letter_code
_entity_poly.pdbx_strand_id
1 'polypeptide(L)' 'MPKFDAEMMANSKYYRGGFDPKMNKREASLILGVSPSASKTKVKDAHKKIMLLNHPDRGGSPYLAAKINEAKDFMDNSK' A
#
# COMPACT_ATOMS: atom_id res chain seq x y z
N MET A 1 28.30 -18.82 4.43
CA MET A 1 27.46 -17.73 3.90
C MET A 1 26.27 -18.35 3.19
N PRO A 2 25.03 -17.99 3.52
CA PRO A 2 23.88 -18.45 2.75
C PRO A 2 24.02 -17.93 1.32
N LYS A 3 23.91 -18.81 0.34
CA LYS A 3 23.94 -18.44 -1.08
C LYS A 3 22.62 -17.73 -1.42
N PHE A 4 22.67 -16.72 -2.28
CA PHE A 4 21.48 -16.07 -2.81
C PHE A 4 20.78 -16.99 -3.82
N ASP A 5 19.59 -17.48 -3.49
CA ASP A 5 18.78 -18.40 -4.29
C ASP A 5 17.64 -17.63 -4.99
N ALA A 6 17.69 -17.57 -6.33
CA ALA A 6 16.68 -16.90 -7.15
C ALA A 6 15.27 -17.54 -7.04
N GLU A 7 15.19 -18.83 -6.70
CA GLU A 7 13.93 -19.54 -6.46
C GLU A 7 13.24 -19.10 -5.17
N MET A 8 13.99 -18.69 -4.13
CA MET A 8 13.41 -18.07 -2.94
C MET A 8 12.84 -16.67 -3.21
N MET A 9 13.32 -15.98 -4.26
CA MET A 9 12.76 -14.70 -4.70
C MET A 9 11.40 -14.90 -5.38
N ALA A 10 11.30 -15.90 -6.27
CA ALA A 10 10.08 -16.19 -7.02
C ALA A 10 8.87 -16.60 -6.14
N ASN A 11 9.13 -17.16 -4.95
CA ASN A 11 8.11 -17.58 -3.97
C ASN A 11 7.88 -16.57 -2.82
N SER A 12 8.36 -15.33 -2.95
CA SER A 12 8.19 -14.33 -1.88
C SER A 12 6.74 -13.85 -1.80
N LYS A 13 6.03 -14.20 -0.72
CA LYS A 13 4.70 -13.66 -0.36
C LYS A 13 4.68 -12.13 -0.22
N TYR A 14 5.85 -11.49 -0.10
CA TYR A 14 6.02 -10.06 0.16
C TYR A 14 6.91 -9.39 -0.89
N TYR A 15 6.59 -8.14 -1.22
CA TYR A 15 7.47 -7.28 -2.03
C TYR A 15 8.75 -6.95 -1.25
N ARG A 16 9.92 -7.03 -1.89
CA ARG A 16 11.24 -6.98 -1.21
C ARG A 16 11.88 -5.59 -1.33
N GLY A 17 11.56 -4.71 -0.38
CA GLY A 17 12.01 -3.33 -0.29
C GLY A 17 11.14 -2.54 0.71
N GLY A 18 11.39 -1.24 0.83
CA GLY A 18 10.51 -0.31 1.54
C GLY A 18 9.45 0.30 0.61
N PHE A 19 8.77 1.33 1.10
CA PHE A 19 7.95 2.19 0.26
C PHE A 19 8.81 2.98 -0.71
N ASP A 20 8.23 3.33 -1.86
CA ASP A 20 8.86 4.21 -2.83
C ASP A 20 9.08 5.61 -2.22
N PRO A 21 10.19 6.29 -2.57
CA PRO A 21 10.47 7.64 -2.05
C PRO A 21 9.39 8.67 -2.37
N LYS A 22 8.62 8.43 -3.44
CA LYS A 22 7.49 9.27 -3.87
C LYS A 22 6.33 8.36 -4.26
N MET A 23 5.14 8.65 -3.71
CA MET A 23 3.93 7.93 -4.05
C MET A 23 3.67 7.93 -5.56
N ASN A 24 3.30 6.77 -6.06
CA ASN A 24 2.94 6.57 -7.45
C ASN A 24 1.72 5.65 -7.58
N LYS A 25 1.17 5.57 -8.79
CA LYS A 25 -0.07 4.83 -9.06
C LYS A 25 0.02 3.35 -8.69
N ARG A 26 1.17 2.72 -8.94
CA ARG A 26 1.40 1.30 -8.64
C ARG A 26 1.43 1.08 -7.13
N GLU A 27 2.25 1.83 -6.41
CA GLU A 27 2.34 1.76 -4.95
C GLU A 27 0.99 2.04 -4.29
N ALA A 28 0.30 3.11 -4.70
CA ALA A 28 -1.00 3.47 -4.13
C ALA A 28 -2.05 2.36 -4.31
N SER A 29 -2.08 1.75 -5.50
CA SER A 29 -2.98 0.62 -5.80
C SER A 29 -2.66 -0.60 -4.94
N LEU A 30 -1.39 -0.89 -4.71
CA LEU A 30 -0.94 -2.00 -3.87
C LEU A 30 -1.25 -1.77 -2.39
N ILE A 31 -1.00 -0.56 -1.87
CA ILE A 31 -1.31 -0.19 -0.48
C ILE A 31 -2.81 -0.31 -0.20
N LEU A 32 -3.65 0.14 -1.13
CA LEU A 32 -5.10 0.09 -0.98
C LEU A 32 -5.71 -1.26 -1.36
N GLY A 33 -4.94 -2.16 -1.98
CA GLY A 33 -5.45 -3.45 -2.46
C GLY A 33 -6.52 -3.31 -3.55
N VAL A 34 -6.37 -2.33 -4.44
CA VAL A 34 -7.32 -2.05 -5.53
C VAL A 34 -6.64 -2.08 -6.89
N SER A 35 -7.42 -2.20 -7.96
CA SER A 35 -6.91 -2.04 -9.33
C SER A 35 -6.39 -0.60 -9.54
N PRO A 36 -5.33 -0.39 -10.34
CA PRO A 36 -4.93 0.95 -10.81
C PRO A 36 -6.03 1.71 -11.55
N SER A 37 -7.05 1.01 -12.07
CA SER A 37 -8.23 1.58 -12.72
C SER A 37 -9.47 1.62 -11.82
N ALA A 38 -9.31 1.41 -10.51
CA ALA A 38 -10.44 1.39 -9.58
C ALA A 38 -11.21 2.72 -9.57
N SER A 39 -12.53 2.64 -9.42
CA SER A 39 -13.39 3.81 -9.26
C SER A 39 -13.11 4.51 -7.93
N LYS A 40 -13.40 5.81 -7.87
CA LYS A 40 -13.23 6.63 -6.64
C LYS A 40 -13.99 6.04 -5.44
N THR A 41 -15.17 5.46 -5.67
CA THR A 41 -15.93 4.79 -4.61
C THR A 41 -15.15 3.61 -4.02
N LYS A 42 -14.59 2.75 -4.88
CA LYS A 42 -13.81 1.59 -4.44
C LYS A 42 -12.53 1.99 -3.70
N VAL A 43 -11.88 3.07 -4.12
CA VAL A 43 -10.71 3.65 -3.43
C VAL A 43 -11.08 4.11 -2.01
N LYS A 44 -12.19 4.84 -1.85
CA LYS A 44 -12.67 5.32 -0.55
C LYS A 44 -13.04 4.17 0.39
N ASP A 45 -13.74 3.15 -0.11
CA ASP A 45 -14.14 2.00 0.69
C ASP A 45 -12.93 1.19 1.16
N ALA A 46 -11.96 0.98 0.27
CA ALA A 46 -10.71 0.29 0.59
C ALA A 46 -9.88 1.08 1.63
N HIS A 47 -9.75 2.39 1.45
CA HIS A 47 -9.07 3.27 2.41
C HIS A 47 -9.71 3.19 3.80
N LYS A 48 -11.04 3.31 3.89
CA LYS A 48 -11.76 3.24 5.17
C LYS A 48 -11.49 1.91 5.88
N LYS A 49 -11.57 0.79 5.16
CA LYS A 49 -11.34 -0.55 5.70
C LYS A 49 -9.91 -0.71 6.23
N ILE A 50 -8.91 -0.33 5.44
CA ILE A 50 -7.50 -0.52 5.77
C ILE A 50 -7.08 0.45 6.89
N MET A 51 -7.54 1.71 6.84
CA MET A 51 -7.25 2.69 7.88
C MET A 51 -7.82 2.27 9.24
N LEU A 52 -9.04 1.71 9.28
CA LEU A 52 -9.65 1.23 10.53
C LEU A 52 -8.77 0.22 11.27
N LEU A 53 -8.06 -0.63 10.53
CA LEU A 53 -7.15 -1.66 11.04
C LEU A 53 -5.76 -1.12 11.40
N ASN A 54 -5.35 -0.02 10.78
CA ASN A 54 -4.00 0.56 10.93
C ASN A 54 -4.00 1.90 11.68
N HIS A 55 -5.13 2.29 12.28
CA HIS A 55 -5.28 3.58 12.92
C HIS A 55 -4.33 3.72 14.13
N PRO A 56 -3.59 4.83 14.27
CA PRO A 56 -2.64 5.02 15.38
C PRO A 56 -3.29 4.91 16.76
N ASP A 57 -4.47 5.52 16.94
CA ASP A 57 -5.22 5.45 18.21
C ASP A 57 -5.69 4.03 18.58
N ARG A 58 -5.58 3.07 17.66
CA ARG A 58 -5.89 1.65 17.88
C ARG A 58 -4.63 0.79 17.92
N GLY A 59 -3.46 1.39 18.17
CA GLY A 59 -2.17 0.71 18.20
C GLY A 59 -1.54 0.48 16.82
N GLY A 60 -2.07 1.10 15.77
CA GLY A 60 -1.48 1.07 14.43
C GLY A 60 -0.23 1.95 14.33
N SER A 61 0.58 1.72 13.30
CA SER A 61 1.78 2.54 13.05
C SER A 61 1.39 3.89 12.44
N PRO A 62 1.82 5.04 13.02
CA PRO A 62 1.65 6.35 12.41
C PRO A 62 2.22 6.43 10.99
N TYR A 63 3.34 5.75 10.74
CA TYR A 63 3.97 5.71 9.43
C TYR A 63 3.12 4.96 8.40
N LEU A 64 2.56 3.80 8.76
CA LEU A 64 1.67 3.06 7.87
C LEU A 64 0.37 3.82 7.60
N ALA A 65 -0.21 4.45 8.62
CA ALA A 65 -1.38 5.30 8.46
C ALA A 65 -1.10 6.47 7.50
N ALA A 66 0.06 7.12 7.61
CA ALA A 66 0.48 8.18 6.70
C ALA A 66 0.57 7.67 5.24
N LYS A 67 1.19 6.49 5.01
CA LYS A 67 1.28 5.88 3.67
C LYS A 67 -0.09 5.48 3.09
N ILE A 68 -1.01 5.02 3.93
CA ILE A 68 -2.40 4.71 3.52
C ILE A 68 -3.14 5.98 3.09
N ASN A 69 -2.97 7.08 3.81
CA ASN A 69 -3.54 8.38 3.44
C ASN A 69 -2.94 8.92 2.14
N GLU A 70 -1.62 8.89 2.02
CA GLU A 70 -0.91 9.31 0.81
C GLU A 70 -1.38 8.52 -0.43
N ALA A 71 -1.60 7.21 -0.29
CA ALA A 71 -2.11 6.35 -1.35
C ALA A 71 -3.53 6.74 -1.79
N LYS A 72 -4.43 6.99 -0.82
CA LYS A 72 -5.79 7.45 -1.08
C LYS A 72 -5.77 8.79 -1.81
N ASP A 73 -5.01 9.76 -1.32
CA ASP A 73 -4.98 11.11 -1.90
C ASP A 73 -4.39 11.10 -3.31
N PHE A 74 -3.37 10.28 -3.57
CA PHE A 74 -2.84 10.07 -4.91
C PHE A 74 -3.90 9.53 -5.88
N MET A 75 -4.68 8.53 -5.46
CA MET A 75 -5.71 7.90 -6.31
C MET A 75 -6.94 8.78 -6.51
N ASP A 76 -7.30 9.62 -5.54
CA ASP A 76 -8.41 10.58 -5.66
C ASP A 76 -8.08 11.75 -6.61
N ASN A 77 -6.82 12.20 -6.59
CA ASN A 77 -6.30 13.36 -7.35
C ASN A 77 -5.79 13.01 -8.75
N SER A 78 -5.52 11.73 -9.04
CA SER A 78 -5.22 11.26 -10.40
C SER A 78 -6.47 11.37 -11.28
N LYS A 79 -6.65 12.51 -11.95
CA LYS A 79 -7.58 12.66 -13.07
C LYS A 79 -6.94 12.14 -14.36
#